data_AF-A0A0F8QZ99-F1
#
_entry.id   AF-A0A0F8QZ99-F1
#
_cell.length_a   1.000
_cell.length_b   1.000
_cell.length_c   1.000
_cell.angle_alpha   90.00
_cell.angle_beta   90.00
_cell.angle_gamma   90.00
#
_symmetry.space_group_name_H-M   'P 1'
#
loop_
_entity.id
_entity.type
_entity.pdbx_description
1 polymer ?
#
loop_
_entity_poly.entity_id
_entity_poly.type
_entity_poly.pdbx_seq_one_letter_code
_entity_poly.pdbx_strand_id
1 'polypeptide(L)'
;MNENTKSLKKKVERSVFAGNRAAAAKDLGETGDPDAVPILLKALEDSSPKVKTAAAEALGTINDPEAVPELTKMLADPESSVKKTAIIALGKIGTPEAVSGIVKGFSDSDKFVQKESVKALMRIGSPEAVSGLTKTFGCSDSPLKKISIMALGKINTYEAACGLIKALEDPDNRVRQQAVETLGKRGNPDVLTNLMETLKDSRQPVQEAASEALRKIIGASESVPVLVKALDSSDRNVRKASIEALWKVGTPEAVSALLREIDDSDWYLRSRAADALVDIASPEAALGLVKALDIYDGPVRKIIVSALGKIGTIETVKGLVKALDDTDNSVREAAALGLGKTGKTEAIPGLLKALHDTKSTVQEAAAVSLGDLKAKEAVPELIKILEDPEALIHKAVISALEKIGTPEAISGLARALENPDTAVRKAASKALENVEKSGIALEKVKSIGNSSFEVSE
;
A
#
# COMPACT_ATOMS: atom_id res chain seq x y z
N MET A 1 58.37 -8.75 -21.82
CA MET A 1 57.67 -9.52 -22.87
C MET A 1 58.14 -10.97 -22.93
N ASN A 2 57.24 -11.91 -22.64
CA ASN A 2 57.49 -13.35 -22.69
C ASN A 2 57.60 -13.83 -24.16
N GLU A 3 58.40 -14.87 -24.47
CA GLU A 3 58.56 -15.36 -25.85
C GLU A 3 57.23 -15.79 -26.47
N ASN A 4 56.34 -16.33 -25.64
CA ASN A 4 54.99 -16.72 -26.06
C ASN A 4 54.18 -15.52 -26.56
N THR A 5 54.23 -14.37 -25.86
CA THR A 5 53.56 -13.13 -26.29
C THR A 5 54.09 -12.64 -27.64
N LYS A 6 55.41 -12.70 -27.88
CA LYS A 6 56.01 -12.34 -29.20
C LYS A 6 55.50 -13.25 -30.33
N SER A 7 55.42 -14.56 -30.07
CA SER A 7 54.90 -15.54 -31.03
C SER A 7 53.43 -15.29 -31.38
N LEU A 8 52.61 -15.01 -30.36
CA LEU A 8 51.19 -14.72 -30.54
C LEU A 8 50.96 -13.40 -31.29
N LYS A 9 51.70 -12.32 -30.98
CA LYS A 9 51.65 -11.06 -31.76
C LYS A 9 51.90 -11.30 -33.25
N LYS A 10 52.91 -12.11 -33.57
CA LYS A 10 53.25 -12.46 -34.95
C LYS A 10 52.16 -13.28 -35.64
N LYS A 11 51.48 -14.18 -34.90
CA LYS A 11 50.34 -14.94 -35.42
C LYS A 11 49.13 -14.06 -35.73
N VAL A 12 48.83 -13.08 -34.87
CA VAL A 12 47.76 -12.10 -35.13
C VAL A 12 48.03 -11.32 -36.41
N GLU A 13 49.26 -10.87 -36.67
CA GLU A 13 49.55 -10.08 -37.87
C GLU A 13 49.66 -10.90 -39.15
N ARG A 14 50.32 -12.07 -39.09
CA ARG A 14 50.83 -12.74 -40.30
C ARG A 14 50.01 -13.94 -40.73
N SER A 15 49.06 -14.40 -39.91
CA SER A 15 48.26 -15.57 -40.27
C SER A 15 47.24 -15.21 -41.36
N VAL A 16 47.28 -15.98 -42.46
CA VAL A 16 46.31 -15.89 -43.55
C VAL A 16 44.90 -16.28 -43.08
N PHE A 17 44.81 -17.26 -42.18
CA PHE A 17 43.53 -17.76 -41.66
C PHE A 17 43.01 -16.87 -40.54
N ALA A 18 41.80 -16.32 -40.73
CA ALA A 18 41.12 -15.50 -39.73
C ALA A 18 40.89 -16.24 -38.41
N GLY A 19 40.60 -17.55 -38.46
CA GLY A 19 40.43 -18.36 -37.24
C GLY A 19 41.69 -18.38 -36.36
N ASN A 20 42.87 -18.51 -36.98
CA ASN A 20 44.14 -18.49 -36.26
C ASN A 20 44.47 -17.09 -35.72
N ARG A 21 44.12 -16.02 -36.46
CA ARG A 21 44.26 -14.64 -35.96
C ARG A 21 43.37 -14.40 -34.75
N ALA A 22 42.10 -14.85 -34.81
CA ALA A 22 41.16 -14.72 -33.71
C ALA A 22 41.60 -15.52 -32.47
N ALA A 23 42.05 -16.76 -32.65
CA ALA A 23 42.58 -17.57 -31.56
C ALA A 23 43.81 -16.89 -30.92
N ALA A 24 44.77 -16.42 -31.74
CA ALA A 24 45.94 -15.74 -31.23
C ALA A 24 45.61 -14.42 -30.50
N ALA A 25 44.59 -13.67 -30.96
CA ALA A 25 44.13 -12.47 -30.29
C ALA A 25 43.52 -12.79 -28.92
N LYS A 26 42.71 -13.86 -28.83
CA LYS A 26 42.15 -14.33 -27.57
C LYS A 26 43.25 -14.78 -26.60
N ASP A 27 44.20 -15.59 -27.07
CA ASP A 27 45.33 -16.07 -26.28
C ASP A 27 46.17 -14.90 -25.75
N LEU A 28 46.37 -13.83 -26.55
CA LEU A 28 47.02 -12.60 -26.09
C LEU A 28 46.25 -11.93 -24.95
N GLY A 29 44.93 -11.86 -25.04
CA GLY A 29 44.09 -11.32 -23.96
C GLY A 29 44.25 -12.10 -22.65
N GLU A 30 44.31 -13.43 -22.74
CA GLU A 30 44.49 -14.32 -21.58
C GLU A 30 45.87 -14.14 -20.91
N THR A 31 46.87 -13.61 -21.63
CA THR A 31 48.16 -13.27 -21.01
C THR A 31 48.08 -12.08 -20.06
N GLY A 32 47.09 -11.19 -20.24
CA GLY A 32 46.96 -9.94 -19.48
C GLY A 32 48.10 -8.94 -19.69
N ASP A 33 48.98 -9.16 -20.68
CA ASP A 33 50.16 -8.31 -20.94
C ASP A 33 49.74 -7.00 -21.64
N PRO A 34 49.90 -5.81 -21.02
CA PRO A 34 49.55 -4.53 -21.64
C PRO A 34 50.32 -4.28 -22.94
N ASP A 35 51.50 -4.88 -23.12
CA ASP A 35 52.25 -4.78 -24.38
C ASP A 35 51.46 -5.35 -25.57
N ALA A 36 50.42 -6.17 -25.35
CA ALA A 36 49.54 -6.70 -26.39
C ALA A 36 48.50 -5.67 -26.90
N VAL A 37 48.23 -4.58 -26.16
CA VAL A 37 47.18 -3.61 -26.51
C VAL A 37 47.36 -3.02 -27.91
N PRO A 38 48.54 -2.55 -28.35
CA PRO A 38 48.70 -1.95 -29.68
C PRO A 38 48.38 -2.93 -30.82
N ILE A 39 48.72 -4.22 -30.66
CA ILE A 39 48.43 -5.21 -31.71
C ILE A 39 46.95 -5.58 -31.74
N LEU A 40 46.31 -5.62 -30.57
CA LEU A 40 44.90 -5.93 -30.46
C LEU A 40 44.05 -4.77 -30.97
N LEU A 41 44.45 -3.52 -30.74
CA LEU A 41 43.85 -2.33 -31.35
C LEU A 41 43.85 -2.42 -32.88
N LYS A 42 44.99 -2.78 -33.49
CA LYS A 42 45.09 -3.01 -34.93
C LYS A 42 44.19 -4.16 -35.41
N ALA A 43 44.02 -5.20 -34.59
CA ALA A 43 43.14 -6.33 -34.92
C ALA A 43 41.64 -5.99 -34.86
N LEU A 44 41.24 -4.88 -34.24
CA LEU A 44 39.85 -4.38 -34.30
C LEU A 44 39.43 -3.93 -35.70
N GLU A 45 40.40 -3.60 -36.57
CA GLU A 45 40.18 -3.17 -37.95
C GLU A 45 40.20 -4.34 -38.96
N ASP A 46 40.38 -5.59 -38.48
CA ASP A 46 40.43 -6.78 -39.35
C ASP A 46 39.13 -6.98 -40.15
N SER A 47 39.22 -7.46 -41.39
CA SER A 47 38.03 -7.69 -42.22
C SER A 47 37.09 -8.78 -41.67
N SER A 48 37.60 -9.69 -40.83
CA SER A 48 36.82 -10.77 -40.24
C SER A 48 36.17 -10.36 -38.91
N PRO A 49 34.84 -10.44 -38.79
CA PRO A 49 34.14 -10.19 -37.52
C PRO A 49 34.62 -11.06 -36.35
N LYS A 50 35.08 -12.29 -36.64
CA LYS A 50 35.64 -13.20 -35.63
C LYS A 50 36.94 -12.67 -35.02
N VAL A 51 37.77 -12.00 -35.81
CA VAL A 51 39.02 -11.40 -35.32
C VAL A 51 38.71 -10.14 -34.53
N LYS A 52 37.81 -9.29 -35.04
CA LYS A 52 37.35 -8.09 -34.32
C LYS A 52 36.79 -8.42 -32.93
N THR A 53 35.91 -9.42 -32.85
CA THR A 53 35.31 -9.86 -31.58
C THR A 53 36.35 -10.41 -30.63
N ALA A 54 37.24 -11.30 -31.08
CA ALA A 54 38.31 -11.83 -30.24
C ALA A 54 39.27 -10.73 -29.72
N ALA A 55 39.61 -9.76 -30.59
CA ALA A 55 40.44 -8.63 -30.21
C ALA A 55 39.75 -7.72 -29.17
N ALA A 56 38.46 -7.41 -29.35
CA ALA A 56 37.69 -6.63 -28.39
C ALA A 56 37.56 -7.35 -27.04
N GLU A 57 37.29 -8.66 -27.05
CA GLU A 57 37.21 -9.47 -25.83
C GLU A 57 38.56 -9.50 -25.08
N ALA A 58 39.66 -9.63 -25.83
CA ALA A 58 41.02 -9.59 -25.29
C ALA A 58 41.34 -8.23 -24.66
N LEU A 59 41.05 -7.12 -25.34
CA LEU A 59 41.26 -5.77 -24.82
C LEU A 59 40.47 -5.52 -23.53
N GLY A 60 39.19 -5.94 -23.49
CA GLY A 60 38.39 -5.86 -22.28
C GLY A 60 38.91 -6.74 -21.14
N THR A 61 39.63 -7.83 -21.44
CA THR A 61 40.23 -8.72 -20.43
C THR A 61 41.54 -8.16 -19.90
N ILE A 62 42.35 -7.53 -20.75
CA ILE A 62 43.55 -6.78 -20.34
C ILE A 62 43.17 -5.56 -19.49
N ASN A 63 41.98 -4.99 -19.73
CA ASN A 63 41.40 -3.90 -18.95
C ASN A 63 42.19 -2.58 -19.06
N ASP A 64 42.71 -2.29 -20.25
CA ASP A 64 43.49 -1.06 -20.53
C ASP A 64 42.59 0.07 -21.07
N PRO A 65 42.55 1.25 -20.40
CA PRO A 65 41.82 2.43 -20.87
C PRO A 65 42.21 2.94 -22.26
N GLU A 66 43.43 2.68 -22.74
CA GLU A 66 43.84 3.06 -24.11
C GLU A 66 42.95 2.42 -25.19
N ALA A 67 42.30 1.30 -24.87
CA ALA A 67 41.38 0.62 -25.77
C ALA A 67 40.04 1.35 -25.99
N VAL A 68 39.65 2.25 -25.08
CA VAL A 68 38.31 2.86 -25.05
C VAL A 68 38.00 3.63 -26.34
N PRO A 69 38.96 4.43 -26.87
CA PRO A 69 39.11 4.87 -28.24
C PRO A 69 38.33 4.13 -29.31
N GLU A 70 39.00 3.05 -29.70
CA GLU A 70 38.66 2.19 -30.81
C GLU A 70 37.50 1.26 -30.47
N LEU A 71 37.37 0.79 -29.23
CA LEU A 71 36.19 0.04 -28.79
C LEU A 71 34.91 0.86 -28.94
N THR A 72 34.96 2.17 -28.69
CA THR A 72 33.81 3.07 -28.90
C THR A 72 33.49 3.23 -30.39
N LYS A 73 34.51 3.28 -31.25
CA LYS A 73 34.35 3.35 -32.72
C LYS A 73 33.74 2.06 -33.28
N MET A 74 34.05 0.90 -32.69
CA MET A 74 33.45 -0.40 -33.06
C MET A 74 31.93 -0.47 -32.85
N LEU A 75 31.34 0.44 -32.08
CA LEU A 75 29.88 0.51 -31.94
C LEU A 75 29.17 0.89 -33.26
N ALA A 76 29.90 1.44 -34.23
CA ALA A 76 29.41 1.73 -35.57
C ALA A 76 29.60 0.56 -36.57
N ASP A 77 30.16 -0.58 -36.14
CA ASP A 77 30.39 -1.73 -37.01
C ASP A 77 29.05 -2.31 -37.53
N PRO A 78 28.93 -2.75 -38.80
CA PRO A 78 27.66 -3.30 -39.30
C PRO A 78 27.22 -4.58 -38.59
N GLU A 79 28.14 -5.33 -38.00
CA GLU A 79 27.87 -6.64 -37.41
C GLU A 79 27.52 -6.52 -35.92
N SER A 80 26.30 -6.94 -35.56
CA SER A 80 25.79 -6.87 -34.18
C SER A 80 26.65 -7.62 -33.16
N SER A 81 27.24 -8.75 -33.55
CA SER A 81 28.12 -9.53 -32.68
C SER A 81 29.39 -8.75 -32.30
N VAL A 82 29.91 -7.93 -33.21
CA VAL A 82 31.06 -7.04 -32.99
C VAL A 82 30.68 -5.92 -32.02
N LYS A 83 29.57 -5.21 -32.29
CA LYS A 83 29.06 -4.15 -31.41
C LYS A 83 28.84 -4.64 -29.98
N LYS A 84 28.19 -5.79 -29.83
CA LYS A 84 27.92 -6.40 -28.51
C LYS A 84 29.23 -6.68 -27.75
N THR A 85 30.23 -7.22 -28.44
CA THR A 85 31.51 -7.55 -27.81
C THR A 85 32.27 -6.28 -27.41
N ALA A 86 32.20 -5.22 -28.21
CA ALA A 86 32.74 -3.92 -27.85
C ALA A 86 32.07 -3.35 -26.58
N ILE A 87 30.74 -3.43 -26.47
CA ILE A 87 30.00 -3.04 -25.25
C ILE A 87 30.44 -3.86 -24.02
N ILE A 88 30.62 -5.18 -24.17
CA ILE A 88 31.10 -6.03 -23.09
C ILE A 88 32.52 -5.62 -22.66
N ALA A 89 33.40 -5.34 -23.62
CA ALA A 89 34.77 -4.92 -23.35
C ALA A 89 34.83 -3.56 -22.66
N LEU A 90 34.09 -2.56 -23.15
CA LEU A 90 33.92 -1.26 -22.49
C LEU A 90 33.35 -1.43 -21.07
N GLY A 91 32.41 -2.37 -20.90
CA GLY A 91 31.82 -2.72 -19.62
C GLY A 91 32.81 -3.30 -18.60
N LYS A 92 33.81 -4.06 -19.07
CA LYS A 92 34.90 -4.56 -18.24
C LYS A 92 35.85 -3.43 -17.82
N ILE A 93 36.20 -2.56 -18.77
CA ILE A 93 37.10 -1.40 -18.56
C ILE A 93 36.53 -0.41 -17.54
N GLY A 94 35.27 -0.03 -17.69
CA GLY A 94 34.52 0.69 -16.66
C GLY A 94 34.96 2.14 -16.38
N THR A 95 35.84 2.74 -17.20
CA THR A 95 36.18 4.17 -17.06
C THR A 95 35.01 5.09 -17.42
N PRO A 96 34.98 6.35 -16.96
CA PRO A 96 33.94 7.32 -17.35
C PRO A 96 33.78 7.47 -18.88
N GLU A 97 34.88 7.42 -19.62
CA GLU A 97 34.87 7.45 -21.09
C GLU A 97 34.23 6.19 -21.66
N ALA A 98 34.51 5.02 -21.07
CA ALA A 98 33.89 3.76 -21.46
C ALA A 98 32.38 3.78 -21.19
N VAL A 99 31.95 4.35 -20.06
CA VAL A 99 30.53 4.60 -19.74
C VAL A 99 29.87 5.46 -20.82
N SER A 100 30.51 6.56 -21.22
CA SER A 100 30.01 7.40 -22.31
C SER A 100 29.92 6.66 -23.64
N GLY A 101 30.85 5.75 -23.91
CA GLY A 101 30.81 4.85 -25.07
C GLY A 101 29.61 3.90 -25.02
N ILE A 102 29.40 3.23 -23.88
CA ILE A 102 28.30 2.26 -23.69
C ILE A 102 26.92 2.94 -23.85
N VAL A 103 26.77 4.18 -23.37
CA VAL A 103 25.52 4.95 -23.52
C VAL A 103 25.12 5.14 -25.00
N LYS A 104 26.09 5.18 -25.94
CA LYS A 104 25.78 5.25 -27.38
C LYS A 104 25.06 4.00 -27.89
N GLY A 105 25.29 2.85 -27.27
CA GLY A 105 24.64 1.57 -27.62
C GLY A 105 23.13 1.52 -27.35
N PHE A 106 22.57 2.49 -26.60
CA PHE A 106 21.12 2.60 -26.38
C PHE A 106 20.34 2.99 -27.63
N SER A 107 20.99 3.68 -28.57
CA SER A 107 20.38 4.11 -29.83
C SER A 107 20.63 3.13 -30.97
N ASP A 108 21.22 1.96 -30.70
CA ASP A 108 21.49 0.97 -31.74
C ASP A 108 20.20 0.36 -32.28
N SER A 109 20.18 -0.05 -33.55
CA SER A 109 19.00 -0.72 -34.14
C SER A 109 18.79 -2.12 -33.58
N ASP A 110 19.84 -2.78 -33.07
CA ASP A 110 19.76 -4.12 -32.49
C ASP A 110 19.40 -4.08 -31.00
N LYS A 111 18.26 -4.68 -30.66
CA LYS A 111 17.76 -4.81 -29.27
C LYS A 111 18.72 -5.56 -28.35
N PHE A 112 19.51 -6.50 -28.87
CA PHE A 112 20.51 -7.22 -28.08
C PHE A 112 21.66 -6.31 -27.66
N VAL A 113 22.08 -5.39 -28.54
CA VAL A 113 23.11 -4.39 -28.25
C VAL A 113 22.62 -3.40 -27.21
N GLN A 114 21.38 -2.91 -27.35
CA GLN A 114 20.75 -2.04 -26.35
C GLN A 114 20.70 -2.72 -24.97
N LYS A 115 20.22 -3.97 -24.90
CA LYS A 115 20.12 -4.73 -23.65
C LYS A 115 21.48 -4.99 -23.01
N GLU A 116 22.50 -5.33 -23.82
CA GLU A 116 23.85 -5.54 -23.29
C GLU A 116 24.46 -4.24 -22.76
N SER A 117 24.17 -3.11 -23.40
CA SER A 117 24.62 -1.78 -22.95
C SER A 117 24.09 -1.46 -21.55
N VAL A 118 22.80 -1.73 -21.30
CA VAL A 118 22.22 -1.49 -19.97
C VAL A 118 22.81 -2.44 -18.93
N LYS A 119 23.03 -3.72 -19.28
CA LYS A 119 23.67 -4.68 -18.37
C LYS A 119 25.11 -4.29 -18.03
N ALA A 120 25.87 -3.81 -19.01
CA ALA A 120 27.24 -3.33 -18.80
C ALA A 120 27.23 -2.16 -17.80
N LEU A 121 26.38 -1.15 -18.00
CA LEU A 121 26.25 -0.02 -17.08
C LEU A 121 25.75 -0.43 -15.69
N MET A 122 24.84 -1.40 -15.60
CA MET A 122 24.39 -1.96 -14.33
C MET A 122 25.52 -2.65 -13.55
N ARG A 123 26.52 -3.22 -14.24
CA ARG A 123 27.69 -3.83 -13.60
C ARG A 123 28.69 -2.78 -13.12
N ILE A 124 28.86 -1.70 -13.88
CA ILE A 124 29.74 -0.59 -13.49
C ILE A 124 29.14 0.18 -12.29
N GLY A 125 27.84 0.49 -12.33
CA GLY A 125 27.17 1.23 -11.26
C GLY A 125 27.59 2.70 -11.13
N SER A 126 28.13 3.29 -12.20
CA SER A 126 28.66 4.65 -12.19
C SER A 126 27.56 5.73 -12.26
N PRO A 127 27.70 6.86 -11.54
CA PRO A 127 26.78 8.00 -11.64
C PRO A 127 26.65 8.59 -13.05
N GLU A 128 27.72 8.53 -13.85
CA GLU A 128 27.75 9.03 -15.23
C GLU A 128 26.74 8.29 -16.13
N ALA A 129 26.34 7.07 -15.76
CA ALA A 129 25.34 6.29 -16.49
C ALA A 129 23.90 6.83 -16.33
N VAL A 130 23.61 7.64 -15.31
CA VAL A 130 22.24 8.06 -14.95
C VAL A 130 21.54 8.79 -16.10
N SER A 131 22.21 9.74 -16.74
CA SER A 131 21.65 10.49 -17.87
C SER A 131 21.35 9.58 -19.07
N GLY A 132 22.21 8.60 -19.34
CA GLY A 132 21.97 7.61 -20.38
C GLY A 132 20.78 6.72 -20.05
N LEU A 133 20.74 6.16 -18.84
CA LEU A 133 19.69 5.22 -18.43
C LEU A 133 18.31 5.88 -18.44
N THR A 134 18.21 7.13 -18.00
CA THR A 134 16.94 7.89 -18.02
C THR A 134 16.44 8.21 -19.43
N LYS A 135 17.32 8.33 -20.44
CA LYS A 135 16.90 8.49 -21.85
C LYS A 135 16.14 7.29 -22.37
N THR A 136 16.39 6.09 -21.84
CA THR A 136 15.70 4.86 -22.28
C THR A 136 14.20 4.86 -22.00
N PHE A 137 13.71 5.73 -21.11
CA PHE A 137 12.28 5.86 -20.83
C PHE A 137 11.49 6.46 -22.00
N GLY A 138 12.16 7.19 -22.91
CA GLY A 138 11.57 7.63 -24.17
C GLY A 138 11.51 6.54 -25.24
N CYS A 139 12.20 5.42 -25.07
CA CYS A 139 12.14 4.29 -26.01
C CYS A 139 10.82 3.54 -25.88
N SER A 140 10.32 2.92 -26.95
CA SER A 140 9.08 2.13 -26.91
C SER A 140 9.24 0.75 -26.25
N ASP A 141 10.49 0.29 -26.04
CA ASP A 141 10.78 -1.07 -25.56
C ASP A 141 10.67 -1.21 -24.03
N SER A 142 9.54 -1.75 -23.55
CA SER A 142 9.29 -1.99 -22.11
C SER A 142 10.38 -2.85 -21.41
N PRO A 143 10.92 -3.93 -22.02
CA PRO A 143 12.03 -4.68 -21.43
C PRO A 143 13.28 -3.83 -21.16
N LEU A 144 13.66 -2.97 -22.11
CA LEU A 144 14.81 -2.07 -21.94
C LEU A 144 14.59 -1.11 -20.76
N LYS A 145 13.42 -0.47 -20.68
CA LYS A 145 13.06 0.43 -19.57
C LYS A 145 13.21 -0.23 -18.21
N LYS A 146 12.70 -1.46 -18.07
CA LYS A 146 12.78 -2.20 -16.81
C LYS A 146 14.22 -2.46 -16.36
N ILE A 147 15.09 -2.86 -17.29
CA ILE A 147 16.49 -3.11 -16.97
C ILE A 147 17.18 -1.79 -16.59
N SER A 148 16.85 -0.68 -17.27
CA SER A 148 17.38 0.63 -16.92
C SER A 148 16.93 1.12 -15.54
N ILE A 149 15.67 0.88 -15.18
CA ILE A 149 15.14 1.14 -13.83
C ILE A 149 15.94 0.34 -12.80
N MET A 150 16.13 -0.96 -13.01
CA MET A 150 16.92 -1.80 -12.11
C MET A 150 18.37 -1.30 -12.00
N ALA A 151 18.95 -0.78 -13.09
CA ALA A 151 20.30 -0.24 -13.09
C ALA A 151 20.38 1.06 -12.28
N LEU A 152 19.44 1.99 -12.45
CA LEU A 152 19.32 3.20 -11.64
C LEU A 152 19.17 2.87 -10.15
N GLY A 153 18.45 1.80 -9.80
CA GLY A 153 18.33 1.33 -8.41
C GLY A 153 19.65 0.94 -7.74
N LYS A 154 20.63 0.48 -8.51
CA LYS A 154 21.97 0.16 -7.99
C LYS A 154 22.88 1.38 -7.84
N ILE A 155 22.55 2.48 -8.53
CA ILE A 155 23.33 3.73 -8.48
C ILE A 155 22.81 4.53 -7.28
N ASN A 156 23.63 4.63 -6.23
CA ASN A 156 23.22 5.28 -4.98
C ASN A 156 23.37 6.82 -5.02
N THR A 157 22.83 7.49 -6.05
CA THR A 157 22.84 8.95 -6.16
C THR A 157 21.43 9.54 -6.21
N TYR A 158 21.29 10.82 -5.86
CA TYR A 158 20.00 11.54 -5.87
C TYR A 158 19.42 11.63 -7.29
N GLU A 159 20.27 11.84 -8.29
CA GLU A 159 19.87 11.92 -9.70
C GLU A 159 19.30 10.58 -10.20
N ALA A 160 19.87 9.46 -9.76
CA ALA A 160 19.36 8.13 -10.09
C ALA A 160 17.95 7.94 -9.50
N ALA A 161 17.75 8.40 -8.27
CA ALA A 161 16.46 8.35 -7.60
C ALA A 161 15.41 9.24 -8.30
N CYS A 162 15.77 10.46 -8.70
CA CYS A 162 14.94 11.31 -9.55
C CYS A 162 14.57 10.63 -10.87
N GLY A 163 15.52 9.91 -11.48
CA GLY A 163 15.27 9.09 -12.66
C GLY A 163 14.20 8.02 -12.41
N LEU A 164 14.26 7.32 -11.28
CA LEU A 164 13.24 6.33 -10.90
C LEU A 164 11.86 6.96 -10.68
N ILE A 165 11.78 8.16 -10.10
CA ILE A 165 10.52 8.89 -9.93
C ILE A 165 9.90 9.20 -11.29
N LYS A 166 10.70 9.67 -12.25
CA LYS A 166 10.22 9.89 -13.62
C LYS A 166 9.66 8.61 -14.26
N ALA A 167 10.17 7.43 -13.90
CA ALA A 167 9.63 6.17 -14.37
C ALA A 167 8.27 5.79 -13.76
N LEU A 168 7.84 6.43 -12.67
CA LEU A 168 6.47 6.30 -12.13
C LEU A 168 5.43 6.95 -13.04
N GLU A 169 5.84 7.87 -13.92
CA GLU A 169 4.97 8.55 -14.87
C GLU A 169 4.78 7.75 -16.18
N ASP A 170 5.42 6.59 -16.32
CA ASP A 170 5.37 5.79 -17.55
C ASP A 170 3.94 5.24 -17.80
N PRO A 171 3.45 5.23 -19.05
CA PRO A 171 2.13 4.67 -19.36
C PRO A 171 2.03 3.16 -19.08
N ASP A 172 3.13 2.40 -19.17
CA ASP A 172 3.13 0.96 -18.91
C ASP A 172 3.12 0.66 -17.40
N ASN A 173 2.07 -0.02 -16.93
CA ASN A 173 1.92 -0.43 -15.54
C ASN A 173 3.10 -1.28 -15.04
N ARG A 174 3.65 -2.14 -15.91
CA ARG A 174 4.78 -3.00 -15.54
C ARG A 174 6.06 -2.22 -15.34
N VAL A 175 6.20 -1.06 -15.99
CA VAL A 175 7.35 -0.15 -15.82
C VAL A 175 7.19 0.63 -14.52
N ARG A 176 6.00 1.19 -14.26
CA ARG A 176 5.69 1.85 -12.98
C ARG A 176 5.91 0.92 -11.79
N GLN A 177 5.41 -0.31 -11.86
CA GLN A 177 5.60 -1.31 -10.80
C GLN A 177 7.10 -1.60 -10.54
N GLN A 178 7.90 -1.72 -11.61
CA GLN A 178 9.35 -1.92 -11.44
C GLN A 178 10.00 -0.70 -10.79
N ALA A 179 9.59 0.52 -11.14
CA ALA A 179 10.11 1.75 -10.55
C ALA A 179 9.79 1.83 -9.05
N VAL A 180 8.54 1.53 -8.69
CA VAL A 180 8.10 1.38 -7.30
C VAL A 180 8.94 0.38 -6.52
N GLU A 181 9.10 -0.84 -7.03
CA GLU A 181 9.84 -1.89 -6.34
C GLU A 181 11.32 -1.51 -6.17
N THR A 182 11.87 -0.79 -7.15
CA THR A 182 13.26 -0.36 -7.13
C THR A 182 13.48 0.81 -6.17
N LEU A 183 12.58 1.80 -6.16
CA LEU A 183 12.57 2.89 -5.17
C LEU A 183 12.45 2.35 -3.75
N GLY A 184 11.51 1.43 -3.52
CA GLY A 184 11.34 0.77 -2.23
C GLY A 184 12.59 0.07 -1.74
N LYS A 185 13.27 -0.70 -2.62
CA LYS A 185 14.53 -1.37 -2.29
C LYS A 185 15.69 -0.40 -2.03
N ARG A 186 15.67 0.78 -2.66
CA ARG A 186 16.68 1.82 -2.43
C ARG A 186 16.55 2.42 -1.02
N GLY A 187 15.32 2.59 -0.52
CA GLY A 187 15.06 2.98 0.86
C GLY A 187 15.60 4.36 1.28
N ASN A 188 15.89 5.24 0.32
CA ASN A 188 16.45 6.56 0.61
C ASN A 188 15.35 7.63 0.71
N PRO A 189 15.24 8.37 1.82
CA PRO A 189 14.23 9.43 2.00
C PRO A 189 14.53 10.72 1.23
N ASP A 190 15.67 10.83 0.53
CA ASP A 190 16.06 12.00 -0.28
C ASP A 190 15.04 12.40 -1.36
N VAL A 191 14.15 11.48 -1.76
CA VAL A 191 13.14 11.67 -2.81
C VAL A 191 11.72 11.94 -2.31
N LEU A 192 11.50 12.09 -1.00
CA LEU A 192 10.16 12.25 -0.43
C LEU A 192 9.39 13.43 -1.04
N THR A 193 10.02 14.61 -1.13
CA THR A 193 9.39 15.82 -1.69
C THR A 193 8.97 15.62 -3.15
N ASN A 194 9.81 14.94 -3.95
CA ASN A 194 9.51 14.66 -5.34
C ASN A 194 8.37 13.66 -5.48
N LEU A 195 8.33 12.61 -4.66
CA LEU A 195 7.22 11.66 -4.64
C LEU A 195 5.91 12.32 -4.20
N MET A 196 5.96 13.28 -3.28
CA MET A 196 4.80 14.09 -2.91
C MET A 196 4.31 14.96 -4.06
N GLU A 197 5.22 15.49 -4.89
CA GLU A 197 4.82 16.21 -6.10
C GLU A 197 4.18 15.27 -7.12
N THR A 198 4.71 14.04 -7.28
CA THR A 198 4.14 13.02 -8.17
C THR A 198 2.72 12.59 -7.76
N LEU A 199 2.36 12.70 -6.47
CA LEU A 199 0.98 12.45 -6.01
C LEU A 199 -0.04 13.46 -6.53
N LYS A 200 0.39 14.63 -6.99
CA LYS A 200 -0.48 15.64 -7.62
C LYS A 200 -0.76 15.35 -9.10
N ASP A 201 -0.07 14.37 -9.70
CA ASP A 201 -0.30 13.99 -11.10
C ASP A 201 -1.76 13.58 -11.31
N SER A 202 -2.41 14.03 -12.38
CA SER A 202 -3.84 13.77 -12.61
C SER A 202 -4.16 12.31 -12.96
N ARG A 203 -3.16 11.51 -13.32
CA ARG A 203 -3.32 10.11 -13.71
C ARG A 203 -3.31 9.23 -12.46
N GLN A 204 -4.47 8.67 -12.13
CA GLN A 204 -4.63 7.74 -11.00
C GLN A 204 -3.52 6.66 -10.91
N PRO A 205 -3.08 6.00 -12.01
CA PRO A 205 -2.04 4.98 -11.90
C PRO A 205 -0.65 5.51 -11.52
N VAL A 206 -0.37 6.79 -11.77
CA VAL A 206 0.88 7.46 -11.36
C VAL A 206 0.81 7.81 -9.88
N GLN A 207 -0.33 8.32 -9.42
CA GLN A 207 -0.58 8.59 -7.99
C GLN A 207 -0.47 7.31 -7.15
N GLU A 208 -1.08 6.21 -7.59
CA GLU A 208 -1.02 4.92 -6.91
C GLU A 208 0.42 4.40 -6.81
N ALA A 209 1.19 4.57 -7.88
CA ALA A 209 2.60 4.19 -7.91
C ALA A 209 3.44 5.07 -6.96
N ALA A 210 3.21 6.38 -6.92
CA ALA A 210 3.89 7.28 -6.00
C ALA A 210 3.55 6.99 -4.52
N SER A 211 2.27 6.74 -4.22
CA SER A 211 1.81 6.34 -2.88
C SER A 211 2.46 5.02 -2.42
N GLU A 212 2.52 4.03 -3.31
CA GLU A 212 3.18 2.75 -3.04
C GLU A 212 4.72 2.90 -2.93
N ALA A 213 5.35 3.76 -3.74
CA ALA A 213 6.78 4.03 -3.61
C ALA A 213 7.09 4.67 -2.25
N LEU A 214 6.32 5.68 -1.82
CA LEU A 214 6.41 6.26 -0.49
C LEU A 214 6.25 5.20 0.60
N ARG A 215 5.25 4.32 0.45
CA ARG A 215 5.03 3.22 1.40
C ARG A 215 6.25 2.30 1.54
N LYS A 216 6.92 1.94 0.44
CA LYS A 216 8.04 0.97 0.47
C LYS A 216 9.38 1.56 0.88
N ILE A 217 9.63 2.85 0.62
CA ILE A 217 10.90 3.50 0.95
C ILE A 217 11.09 3.61 2.47
N ILE A 218 10.01 3.64 3.25
CA ILE A 218 10.02 4.21 4.59
C ILE A 218 10.07 3.12 5.66
N GLY A 219 11.20 3.00 6.34
CA GLY A 219 11.28 2.55 7.73
C GLY A 219 10.75 3.65 8.66
N ALA A 220 9.88 3.27 9.58
CA ALA A 220 8.83 4.09 10.20
C ALA A 220 9.18 5.43 10.92
N SER A 221 10.44 5.81 11.19
CA SER A 221 10.70 6.95 12.09
C SER A 221 11.06 8.28 11.42
N GLU A 222 11.83 8.28 10.33
CA GLU A 222 12.44 9.53 9.82
C GLU A 222 11.52 10.35 8.90
N SER A 223 10.48 9.74 8.33
CA SER A 223 9.59 10.40 7.38
C SER A 223 8.34 11.00 8.01
N VAL A 224 8.02 10.67 9.27
CA VAL A 224 6.80 11.16 9.93
C VAL A 224 6.71 12.69 9.85
N PRO A 225 7.77 13.48 10.10
CA PRO A 225 7.69 14.94 9.97
C PRO A 225 7.30 15.41 8.56
N VAL A 226 7.76 14.71 7.52
CA VAL A 226 7.47 15.04 6.12
C VAL A 226 6.03 14.67 5.77
N LEU A 227 5.57 13.49 6.18
CA LEU A 227 4.19 13.05 5.98
C LEU A 227 3.20 13.91 6.77
N VAL A 228 3.56 14.36 7.97
CA VAL A 228 2.78 15.33 8.74
C VAL A 228 2.65 16.65 7.98
N LYS A 229 3.75 17.17 7.43
CA LYS A 229 3.71 18.39 6.60
C LYS A 229 2.88 18.21 5.33
N ALA A 230 2.84 17.00 4.78
CA ALA A 230 2.07 16.67 3.59
C ALA A 230 0.55 16.71 3.83
N LEU A 231 0.10 16.52 5.07
CA LEU A 231 -1.29 16.70 5.46
C LEU A 231 -1.75 18.16 5.33
N ASP A 232 -0.85 19.15 5.42
CA ASP A 232 -1.20 20.56 5.25
C ASP A 232 -1.34 20.96 3.75
N SER A 233 -1.26 20.00 2.82
CA SER A 233 -1.37 20.24 1.38
C SER A 233 -2.79 20.65 0.97
N SER A 234 -2.91 21.62 0.05
CA SER A 234 -4.21 21.94 -0.56
C SER A 234 -4.76 20.82 -1.44
N ASP A 235 -3.89 19.91 -1.90
CA ASP A 235 -4.27 18.79 -2.75
C ASP A 235 -4.78 17.60 -1.91
N ARG A 236 -6.05 17.24 -2.13
CA ARG A 236 -6.74 16.11 -1.48
C ARG A 236 -5.99 14.78 -1.64
N ASN A 237 -5.38 14.53 -2.79
CA ASN A 237 -4.69 13.26 -3.07
C ASN A 237 -3.39 13.16 -2.27
N VAL A 238 -2.67 14.28 -2.12
CA VAL A 238 -1.48 14.35 -1.28
C VAL A 238 -1.84 14.07 0.18
N ARG A 239 -2.91 14.69 0.69
CA ARG A 239 -3.40 14.42 2.05
C ARG A 239 -3.81 12.96 2.23
N LYS A 240 -4.58 12.41 1.28
CA LYS A 240 -5.00 10.99 1.29
C LYS A 240 -3.82 10.03 1.38
N ALA A 241 -2.82 10.19 0.51
CA ALA A 241 -1.66 9.31 0.50
C ALA A 241 -0.83 9.44 1.79
N SER A 242 -0.80 10.65 2.36
CA SER A 242 -0.15 10.90 3.65
C SER A 242 -0.87 10.19 4.79
N ILE A 243 -2.22 10.23 4.82
CA ILE A 243 -3.03 9.44 5.76
C ILE A 243 -2.74 7.94 5.61
N GLU A 244 -2.71 7.42 4.38
CA GLU A 244 -2.43 5.99 4.11
C GLU A 244 -1.01 5.57 4.51
N ALA A 245 -0.03 6.45 4.35
CA ALA A 245 1.35 6.21 4.77
C ALA A 245 1.49 6.26 6.31
N LEU A 246 0.93 7.29 6.95
CA LEU A 246 0.93 7.45 8.41
C LEU A 246 0.22 6.30 9.11
N TRP A 247 -0.88 5.80 8.53
CA TRP A 247 -1.59 4.60 8.98
C TRP A 247 -0.66 3.39 9.10
N LYS A 248 0.14 3.11 8.06
CA LYS A 248 1.06 1.99 8.04
C LYS A 248 2.25 2.18 8.98
N VAL A 249 2.68 3.42 9.18
CA VAL A 249 3.77 3.77 10.10
C VAL A 249 3.35 3.51 11.55
N GLY A 250 2.15 3.95 11.95
CA GLY A 250 1.56 3.60 13.25
C GLY A 250 2.28 4.13 14.51
N THR A 251 3.34 4.94 14.37
CA THR A 251 4.05 5.58 15.49
C THR A 251 3.15 6.56 16.26
N PRO A 252 3.42 6.86 17.54
CA PRO A 252 2.64 7.85 18.31
C PRO A 252 2.54 9.22 17.64
N GLU A 253 3.59 9.66 16.95
CA GLU A 253 3.61 10.90 16.16
C GLU A 253 2.66 10.82 14.97
N ALA A 254 2.64 9.67 14.28
CA ALA A 254 1.71 9.42 13.17
C ALA A 254 0.24 9.35 13.65
N VAL A 255 -0.01 8.71 14.79
CA VAL A 255 -1.34 8.69 15.43
C VAL A 255 -1.79 10.10 15.78
N SER A 256 -0.90 10.92 16.36
CA SER A 256 -1.20 12.31 16.71
C SER A 256 -1.55 13.15 15.47
N ALA A 257 -0.88 12.89 14.34
CA ALA A 257 -1.17 13.52 13.07
C ALA A 257 -2.54 13.09 12.51
N LEU A 258 -2.82 11.79 12.49
CA LEU A 258 -4.11 11.25 12.04
C LEU A 258 -5.29 11.76 12.89
N LEU A 259 -5.08 11.96 14.20
CA LEU A 259 -6.08 12.56 15.09
C LEU A 259 -6.40 14.01 14.75
N ARG A 260 -5.51 14.77 14.10
CA ARG A 260 -5.84 16.10 13.58
C ARG A 260 -6.70 16.02 12.31
N GLU A 261 -6.45 15.01 11.47
CA GLU A 261 -7.11 14.84 10.16
C GLU A 261 -8.54 14.34 10.23
N ILE A 262 -9.02 13.92 11.41
CA ILE A 262 -10.44 13.61 11.60
C ILE A 262 -11.35 14.83 11.39
N ASP A 263 -10.77 16.05 11.38
CA ASP A 263 -11.43 17.33 11.10
C ASP A 263 -11.05 17.91 9.72
N ASP A 264 -10.55 17.09 8.79
CA ASP A 264 -10.30 17.55 7.42
C ASP A 264 -11.59 18.15 6.81
N SER A 265 -11.43 19.23 6.05
CA SER A 265 -12.47 19.83 5.21
C SER A 265 -13.23 18.83 4.32
N ASP A 266 -12.56 17.78 3.85
CA ASP A 266 -13.10 16.73 3.00
C ASP A 266 -13.62 15.56 3.85
N TRP A 267 -14.92 15.31 3.76
CA TRP A 267 -15.62 14.25 4.50
C TRP A 267 -15.04 12.85 4.28
N TYR A 268 -14.49 12.58 3.09
CA TYR A 268 -13.88 11.30 2.76
C TYR A 268 -12.55 11.12 3.49
N LEU A 269 -11.76 12.19 3.61
CA LEU A 269 -10.47 12.15 4.31
C LEU A 269 -10.68 12.03 5.82
N ARG A 270 -11.67 12.71 6.40
CA ARG A 270 -12.09 12.48 7.80
C ARG A 270 -12.38 11.00 8.08
N SER A 271 -13.17 10.38 7.20
CA SER A 271 -13.53 8.96 7.32
C SER A 271 -12.29 8.06 7.19
N ARG A 272 -11.39 8.39 6.26
CA ARG A 272 -10.14 7.64 6.04
C ARG A 272 -9.18 7.74 7.23
N ALA A 273 -9.03 8.91 7.83
CA ALA A 273 -8.24 9.11 9.04
C ALA A 273 -8.81 8.33 10.23
N ALA A 274 -10.13 8.34 10.39
CA ALA A 274 -10.80 7.56 11.43
C ALA A 274 -10.64 6.04 11.23
N ASP A 275 -10.81 5.53 10.00
CA ASP A 275 -10.56 4.11 9.70
C ASP A 275 -9.09 3.73 9.93
N ALA A 276 -8.14 4.60 9.58
CA ALA A 276 -6.73 4.38 9.89
C ALA A 276 -6.45 4.26 11.40
N LEU A 277 -7.08 5.11 12.23
CA LEU A 277 -6.96 5.05 13.69
C LEU A 277 -7.59 3.77 14.26
N VAL A 278 -8.72 3.34 13.69
CA VAL A 278 -9.37 2.06 14.06
C VAL A 278 -8.45 0.88 13.75
N ASP A 279 -7.83 0.87 12.57
CA ASP A 279 -6.95 -0.21 12.16
C ASP A 279 -5.63 -0.23 12.97
N ILE A 280 -5.13 0.93 13.41
CA ILE A 280 -3.98 1.01 14.32
C ILE A 280 -4.34 0.48 15.72
N ALA A 281 -5.54 0.80 16.22
CA ALA A 281 -6.08 0.35 17.50
C ALA A 281 -5.14 0.53 18.73
N SER A 282 -4.27 1.55 18.73
CA SER A 282 -3.36 1.81 19.84
C SER A 282 -4.07 2.51 21.02
N PRO A 283 -3.56 2.38 22.26
CA PRO A 283 -4.09 3.11 23.42
C PRO A 283 -4.11 4.63 23.20
N GLU A 284 -3.11 5.18 22.52
CA GLU A 284 -3.01 6.59 22.18
C GLU A 284 -4.11 7.01 21.20
N ALA A 285 -4.39 6.18 20.19
CA ALA A 285 -5.49 6.41 19.25
C ALA A 285 -6.85 6.40 19.97
N ALA A 286 -7.07 5.43 20.86
CA ALA A 286 -8.28 5.34 21.67
C ALA A 286 -8.47 6.57 22.56
N LEU A 287 -7.45 6.94 23.34
CA LEU A 287 -7.50 8.11 24.22
C LEU A 287 -7.64 9.43 23.45
N GLY A 288 -6.96 9.53 22.30
CA GLY A 288 -7.05 10.69 21.42
C GLY A 288 -8.45 10.89 20.86
N LEU A 289 -9.09 9.82 20.36
CA LEU A 289 -10.46 9.86 19.87
C LEU A 289 -11.46 10.22 20.98
N VAL A 290 -11.29 9.70 22.20
CA VAL A 290 -12.16 10.08 23.33
C VAL A 290 -12.05 11.58 23.64
N LYS A 291 -10.83 12.14 23.64
CA LYS A 291 -10.63 13.58 23.83
C LYS A 291 -11.22 14.41 22.68
N ALA A 292 -11.13 13.90 21.46
CA ALA A 292 -11.64 14.59 20.27
C ALA A 292 -13.17 14.79 20.29
N LEU A 293 -13.93 13.95 21.00
CA LEU A 293 -15.37 14.15 21.19
C LEU A 293 -15.72 15.52 21.80
N ASP A 294 -14.85 16.06 22.66
CA ASP A 294 -15.10 17.34 23.34
C ASP A 294 -14.67 18.57 22.51
N ILE A 295 -13.94 18.34 21.41
CA ILE A 295 -13.30 19.40 20.62
C ILE A 295 -14.15 19.72 19.39
N TYR A 296 -14.66 18.69 18.72
CA TYR A 296 -15.23 18.82 17.38
C TYR A 296 -16.76 18.90 17.36
N ASP A 297 -17.30 19.32 16.22
CA ASP A 297 -18.74 19.51 15.99
C ASP A 297 -19.48 18.19 15.64
N GLY A 298 -20.81 18.25 15.50
CA GLY A 298 -21.68 17.07 15.35
C GLY A 298 -21.25 16.08 14.24
N PRO A 299 -21.02 16.54 12.99
CA PRO A 299 -20.59 15.67 11.90
C PRO A 299 -19.29 14.91 12.19
N VAL A 300 -18.30 15.57 12.79
CA VAL A 300 -17.02 14.95 13.15
C VAL A 300 -17.18 14.03 14.36
N ARG A 301 -17.96 14.43 15.37
CA ARG A 301 -18.26 13.58 16.54
C ARG A 301 -18.90 12.26 16.14
N LYS A 302 -19.79 12.24 15.14
CA LYS A 302 -20.37 11.00 14.63
C LYS A 302 -19.32 10.03 14.08
N ILE A 303 -18.32 10.55 13.35
CA ILE A 303 -17.21 9.74 12.82
C ILE A 303 -16.37 9.19 13.97
N ILE A 304 -16.05 10.04 14.96
CA ILE A 304 -15.29 9.65 16.16
C ILE A 304 -16.03 8.54 16.93
N VAL A 305 -17.33 8.71 17.20
CA VAL A 305 -18.16 7.72 17.89
C VAL A 305 -18.18 6.38 17.15
N SER A 306 -18.32 6.40 15.82
CA SER A 306 -18.23 5.18 15.02
C SER A 306 -16.88 4.47 15.17
N ALA A 307 -15.78 5.23 15.15
CA ALA A 307 -14.43 4.70 15.35
C ALA A 307 -14.23 4.11 16.77
N LEU A 308 -14.69 4.81 17.81
CA LEU A 308 -14.64 4.34 19.20
C LEU A 308 -15.38 3.02 19.39
N GLY A 309 -16.54 2.85 18.74
CA GLY A 309 -17.32 1.63 18.73
C GLY A 309 -16.61 0.44 18.06
N LYS A 310 -15.86 0.69 16.98
CA LYS A 310 -15.04 -0.35 16.32
C LYS A 310 -13.83 -0.74 17.15
N ILE A 311 -13.17 0.21 17.82
CA ILE A 311 -12.00 -0.05 18.67
C ILE A 311 -12.37 -0.84 19.93
N GLY A 312 -13.46 -0.44 20.60
CA GLY A 312 -14.05 -1.21 21.70
C GLY A 312 -13.15 -1.46 22.93
N THR A 313 -12.17 -0.60 23.26
CA THR A 313 -11.45 -0.71 24.55
C THR A 313 -12.31 -0.23 25.72
N ILE A 314 -11.86 -0.40 26.96
CA ILE A 314 -12.66 0.02 28.14
C ILE A 314 -12.77 1.55 28.16
N GLU A 315 -11.70 2.22 27.75
CA GLU A 315 -11.62 3.67 27.60
C GLU A 315 -12.57 4.17 26.52
N THR A 316 -12.64 3.50 25.36
CA THR A 316 -13.58 3.92 24.30
C THR A 316 -15.02 3.69 24.70
N VAL A 317 -15.34 2.63 25.45
CA VAL A 317 -16.70 2.42 26.00
C VAL A 317 -17.10 3.54 26.95
N LYS A 318 -16.20 4.01 27.82
CA LYS A 318 -16.48 5.19 28.67
C LYS A 318 -16.76 6.43 27.84
N GLY A 319 -16.00 6.66 26.77
CA GLY A 319 -16.24 7.75 25.82
C GLY A 319 -17.58 7.64 25.10
N LEU A 320 -17.96 6.44 24.66
CA LEU A 320 -19.25 6.17 24.04
C LEU A 320 -20.43 6.37 25.00
N VAL A 321 -20.32 5.94 26.26
CA VAL A 321 -21.35 6.19 27.28
C VAL A 321 -21.56 7.69 27.49
N LYS A 322 -20.48 8.49 27.50
CA LYS A 322 -20.57 9.95 27.54
C LYS A 322 -21.29 10.51 26.29
N ALA A 323 -21.01 9.96 25.10
CA ALA A 323 -21.63 10.40 23.85
C ALA A 323 -23.14 10.07 23.74
N LEU A 324 -23.69 9.23 24.63
CA LEU A 324 -25.14 9.06 24.76
C LEU A 324 -25.85 10.31 25.29
N ASP A 325 -25.11 11.29 25.84
CA ASP A 325 -25.65 12.56 26.31
C ASP A 325 -25.36 13.73 25.34
N ASP A 326 -24.93 13.43 24.11
CA ASP A 326 -24.62 14.45 23.10
C ASP A 326 -25.85 15.27 22.69
N THR A 327 -25.64 16.54 22.35
CA THR A 327 -26.72 17.42 21.90
C THR A 327 -27.30 16.98 20.55
N ASP A 328 -26.49 16.37 19.69
CA ASP A 328 -26.89 15.83 18.41
C ASP A 328 -27.42 14.39 18.56
N ASN A 329 -28.67 14.19 18.17
CA ASN A 329 -29.33 12.88 18.19
C ASN A 329 -28.64 11.85 17.29
N SER A 330 -28.03 12.28 16.18
CA SER A 330 -27.27 11.38 15.30
C SER A 330 -26.01 10.84 15.97
N VAL A 331 -25.41 11.62 16.87
CA VAL A 331 -24.25 11.19 17.67
C VAL A 331 -24.70 10.23 18.76
N ARG A 332 -25.80 10.53 19.47
CA ARG A 332 -26.37 9.64 20.48
C ARG A 332 -26.78 8.28 19.91
N GLU A 333 -27.42 8.27 18.74
CA GLU A 333 -27.79 7.05 18.02
C GLU A 333 -26.56 6.21 17.66
N ALA A 334 -25.53 6.85 17.08
CA ALA A 334 -24.28 6.19 16.74
C ALA A 334 -23.58 5.63 17.99
N ALA A 335 -23.66 6.34 19.13
CA ALA A 335 -23.06 5.91 20.38
C ALA A 335 -23.77 4.67 20.94
N ALA A 336 -25.11 4.64 20.93
CA ALA A 336 -25.88 3.48 21.33
C ALA A 336 -25.53 2.25 20.48
N LEU A 337 -25.55 2.36 19.15
CA LEU A 337 -25.16 1.27 18.24
C LEU A 337 -23.70 0.84 18.43
N GLY A 338 -22.80 1.79 18.66
CA GLY A 338 -21.38 1.54 18.93
C GLY A 338 -21.19 0.70 20.18
N LEU A 339 -21.89 1.04 21.27
CA LEU A 339 -21.86 0.31 22.53
C LEU A 339 -22.32 -1.14 22.37
N GLY A 340 -23.42 -1.40 21.64
CA GLY A 340 -23.89 -2.75 21.36
C GLY A 340 -22.83 -3.62 20.67
N LYS A 341 -22.11 -3.05 19.69
CA LYS A 341 -21.04 -3.75 18.95
C LYS A 341 -19.82 -4.07 19.81
N THR A 342 -19.57 -3.33 20.89
CA THR A 342 -18.42 -3.58 21.76
C THR A 342 -18.53 -4.87 22.57
N GLY A 343 -19.75 -5.38 22.78
CA GLY A 343 -19.97 -6.57 23.61
C GLY A 343 -19.77 -6.36 25.11
N LYS A 344 -19.59 -5.12 25.57
CA LYS A 344 -19.22 -4.78 26.97
C LYS A 344 -20.43 -4.45 27.82
N THR A 345 -20.59 -5.16 28.93
CA THR A 345 -21.74 -5.00 29.84
C THR A 345 -21.69 -3.69 30.63
N GLU A 346 -20.53 -3.04 30.72
CA GLU A 346 -20.37 -1.72 31.30
C GLU A 346 -21.19 -0.63 30.59
N ALA A 347 -21.63 -0.90 29.35
CA ALA A 347 -22.51 -0.04 28.58
C ALA A 347 -23.98 -0.06 29.03
N ILE A 348 -24.42 -1.12 29.72
CA ILE A 348 -25.84 -1.39 30.01
C ILE A 348 -26.52 -0.22 30.74
N PRO A 349 -25.96 0.38 31.81
CA PRO A 349 -26.62 1.49 32.49
C PRO A 349 -26.83 2.71 31.59
N GLY A 350 -25.87 3.01 30.70
CA GLY A 350 -26.01 4.09 29.74
C GLY A 350 -27.09 3.80 28.69
N LEU A 351 -27.12 2.58 28.16
CA LEU A 351 -28.13 2.16 27.19
C LEU A 351 -29.55 2.14 27.79
N LEU A 352 -29.70 1.78 29.07
CA LEU A 352 -30.98 1.88 29.78
C LEU A 352 -31.48 3.32 29.85
N LYS A 353 -30.59 4.28 30.11
CA LYS A 353 -30.94 5.71 30.04
C LYS A 353 -31.38 6.13 28.63
N ALA A 354 -30.67 5.65 27.60
CA ALA A 354 -30.95 5.97 26.20
C ALA A 354 -32.26 5.38 25.65
N LEU A 355 -32.84 4.35 26.30
CA LEU A 355 -34.20 3.88 25.99
C LEU A 355 -35.28 4.96 26.19
N HIS A 356 -34.99 5.98 27.01
CA HIS A 356 -35.89 7.10 27.28
C HIS A 356 -35.47 8.39 26.55
N ASP A 357 -34.66 8.29 25.48
CA ASP A 357 -34.27 9.44 24.69
C ASP A 357 -35.46 10.14 24.03
N THR A 358 -35.35 11.44 23.77
CA THR A 358 -36.34 12.21 23.02
C THR A 358 -36.58 11.74 21.58
N LYS A 359 -35.63 11.02 20.98
CA LYS A 359 -35.70 10.56 19.58
C LYS A 359 -35.84 9.04 19.52
N SER A 360 -36.87 8.58 18.81
CA SER A 360 -37.14 7.15 18.63
C SER A 360 -35.95 6.40 18.02
N THR A 361 -35.18 7.01 17.12
CA THR A 361 -33.99 6.36 16.53
C THR A 361 -32.93 6.00 17.58
N VAL A 362 -32.74 6.87 18.58
CA VAL A 362 -31.81 6.62 19.71
C VAL A 362 -32.37 5.53 20.63
N GLN A 363 -33.66 5.59 20.94
CA GLN A 363 -34.31 4.56 21.76
C GLN A 363 -34.27 3.17 21.07
N GLU A 364 -34.51 3.11 19.75
CA GLU A 364 -34.40 1.90 18.93
C GLU A 364 -32.97 1.35 18.97
N ALA A 365 -31.97 2.21 18.74
CA ALA A 365 -30.56 1.83 18.82
C ALA A 365 -30.18 1.28 20.20
N ALA A 366 -30.71 1.88 21.28
CA ALA A 366 -30.50 1.41 22.64
C ALA A 366 -31.13 0.04 22.88
N ALA A 367 -32.39 -0.16 22.46
CA ALA A 367 -33.07 -1.44 22.57
C ALA A 367 -32.34 -2.55 21.79
N VAL A 368 -31.98 -2.30 20.54
CA VAL A 368 -31.22 -3.25 19.71
C VAL A 368 -29.90 -3.63 20.38
N SER A 369 -29.17 -2.64 20.91
CA SER A 369 -27.87 -2.85 21.55
C SER A 369 -27.97 -3.63 22.86
N LEU A 370 -29.02 -3.40 23.67
CA LEU A 370 -29.30 -4.19 24.86
C LEU A 370 -29.63 -5.65 24.52
N GLY A 371 -30.33 -5.87 23.40
CA GLY A 371 -30.54 -7.19 22.82
C GLY A 371 -29.24 -7.88 22.41
N ASP A 372 -28.38 -7.17 21.68
CA ASP A 372 -27.07 -7.70 21.23
C ASP A 372 -26.14 -8.05 22.41
N LEU A 373 -26.18 -7.25 23.48
CA LEU A 373 -25.46 -7.51 24.73
C LEU A 373 -26.10 -8.62 25.60
N LYS A 374 -27.30 -9.09 25.24
CA LYS A 374 -28.11 -10.01 26.06
C LYS A 374 -28.29 -9.51 27.50
N ALA A 375 -28.54 -8.21 27.65
CA ALA A 375 -28.63 -7.52 28.94
C ALA A 375 -29.90 -7.94 29.71
N LYS A 376 -29.76 -8.90 30.63
CA LYS A 376 -30.88 -9.43 31.43
C LYS A 376 -31.49 -8.37 32.34
N GLU A 377 -30.65 -7.44 32.80
CA GLU A 377 -31.01 -6.31 33.64
C GLU A 377 -31.97 -5.34 32.93
N ALA A 378 -32.01 -5.36 31.59
CA ALA A 378 -32.87 -4.50 30.80
C ALA A 378 -34.28 -5.05 30.57
N VAL A 379 -34.52 -6.32 30.86
CA VAL A 379 -35.80 -6.99 30.60
C VAL A 379 -36.98 -6.26 31.25
N PRO A 380 -36.92 -5.82 32.53
CA PRO A 380 -38.05 -5.13 33.15
C PRO A 380 -38.45 -3.84 32.43
N GLU A 381 -37.47 -3.01 32.03
CA GLU A 381 -37.75 -1.74 31.36
C GLU A 381 -38.22 -1.96 29.91
N LEU A 382 -37.64 -2.94 29.22
CA LEU A 382 -38.09 -3.34 27.88
C LEU A 382 -39.56 -3.81 27.89
N ILE A 383 -39.97 -4.61 28.88
CA ILE A 383 -41.37 -5.04 29.02
C ILE A 383 -42.28 -3.84 29.26
N LYS A 384 -41.88 -2.90 30.11
CA LYS A 384 -42.67 -1.69 30.39
C LYS A 384 -42.90 -0.84 29.13
N ILE A 385 -41.89 -0.72 28.26
CA ILE A 385 -42.03 -0.03 26.96
C ILE A 385 -42.95 -0.81 26.02
N LEU A 386 -42.91 -2.15 26.05
CA LEU A 386 -43.77 -3.01 25.23
C LEU A 386 -45.25 -2.93 25.62
N GLU A 387 -45.53 -2.59 26.88
CA GLU A 387 -46.88 -2.40 27.43
C GLU A 387 -47.42 -0.98 27.20
N ASP A 388 -46.57 -0.02 26.84
CA ASP A 388 -46.97 1.35 26.54
C ASP A 388 -47.51 1.45 25.09
N PRO A 389 -48.82 1.65 24.89
CA PRO A 389 -49.41 1.69 23.56
C PRO A 389 -48.92 2.86 22.69
N GLU A 390 -48.37 3.92 23.30
CA GLU A 390 -47.85 5.09 22.57
C GLU A 390 -46.37 4.92 22.17
N ALA A 391 -45.70 3.86 22.64
CA ALA A 391 -44.31 3.63 22.31
C ALA A 391 -44.10 3.38 20.80
N LEU A 392 -43.16 4.10 20.20
CA LEU A 392 -42.88 3.95 18.76
C LEU A 392 -41.93 2.77 18.45
N ILE A 393 -41.29 2.21 19.48
CA ILE A 393 -40.14 1.30 19.31
C ILE A 393 -40.46 -0.18 19.60
N HIS A 394 -41.74 -0.55 19.64
CA HIS A 394 -42.19 -1.91 19.97
C HIS A 394 -41.44 -3.02 19.20
N LYS A 395 -41.19 -2.83 17.90
CA LYS A 395 -40.45 -3.82 17.09
C LYS A 395 -39.01 -4.03 17.54
N ALA A 396 -38.31 -2.94 17.89
CA ALA A 396 -36.94 -3.01 18.39
C ALA A 396 -36.89 -3.69 19.76
N VAL A 397 -37.85 -3.37 20.64
CA VAL A 397 -38.01 -4.00 21.96
C VAL A 397 -38.31 -5.49 21.85
N ILE A 398 -39.21 -5.89 20.97
CA ILE A 398 -39.52 -7.32 20.71
C ILE A 398 -38.25 -8.06 20.26
N SER A 399 -37.51 -7.51 19.30
CA SER A 399 -36.25 -8.08 18.82
C SER A 399 -35.20 -8.18 19.93
N ALA A 400 -35.13 -7.17 20.82
CA ALA A 400 -34.23 -7.19 21.96
C ALA A 400 -34.58 -8.30 22.96
N LEU A 401 -35.86 -8.42 23.33
CA LEU A 401 -36.35 -9.46 24.24
C LEU A 401 -36.16 -10.87 23.65
N GLU A 402 -36.36 -11.03 22.33
CA GLU A 402 -36.07 -12.27 21.59
C GLU A 402 -34.60 -12.69 21.76
N LYS A 403 -33.68 -11.76 21.53
CA LYS A 403 -32.23 -12.00 21.65
C LYS A 403 -31.77 -12.28 23.08
N ILE A 404 -32.39 -11.62 24.06
CA ILE A 404 -32.08 -11.80 25.50
C ILE A 404 -32.54 -13.20 25.96
N GLY A 405 -33.77 -13.60 25.59
CA GLY A 405 -34.27 -14.97 25.75
C GLY A 405 -34.38 -15.47 27.19
N THR A 406 -34.43 -14.59 28.20
CA THR A 406 -34.72 -15.02 29.57
C THR A 406 -36.19 -15.43 29.72
N PRO A 407 -36.55 -16.29 30.71
CA PRO A 407 -37.93 -16.65 30.97
C PRO A 407 -38.86 -15.43 31.14
N GLU A 408 -38.35 -14.38 31.79
CA GLU A 408 -39.06 -13.12 31.99
C GLU A 408 -39.29 -12.40 30.65
N ALA A 409 -38.28 -12.36 29.77
CA ALA A 409 -38.39 -11.76 28.44
C ALA A 409 -39.42 -12.51 27.57
N ILE A 410 -39.42 -13.85 27.62
CA ILE A 410 -40.40 -14.70 26.92
C ILE A 410 -41.81 -14.45 27.46
N SER A 411 -41.97 -14.32 28.78
CA SER A 411 -43.26 -13.98 29.38
C SER A 411 -43.75 -12.60 28.95
N GLY A 412 -42.85 -11.63 28.81
CA GLY A 412 -43.16 -10.30 28.26
C GLY A 412 -43.63 -10.36 26.81
N LEU A 413 -42.92 -11.12 25.96
CA LEU A 413 -43.31 -11.36 24.57
C LEU A 413 -44.68 -12.05 24.46
N ALA A 414 -44.98 -13.01 25.34
CA ALA A 414 -46.29 -13.67 25.39
C ALA A 414 -47.42 -12.69 25.70
N ARG A 415 -47.23 -11.76 26.65
CA ARG A 415 -48.20 -10.69 26.95
C ARG A 415 -48.43 -9.78 25.76
N ALA A 416 -47.41 -9.52 24.95
CA ALA A 416 -47.53 -8.68 23.75
C ALA A 416 -48.38 -9.30 22.62
N LEU A 417 -48.74 -10.59 22.72
CA LEU A 417 -49.75 -11.19 21.83
C LEU A 417 -51.15 -10.62 22.05
N GLU A 418 -51.40 -9.97 23.19
CA GLU A 418 -52.67 -9.30 23.49
C GLU A 418 -52.64 -7.80 23.17
N ASN A 419 -51.52 -7.28 22.64
CA ASN A 419 -51.37 -5.84 22.35
C ASN A 419 -52.39 -5.39 21.27
N PRO A 420 -53.03 -4.21 21.41
CA PRO A 420 -54.01 -3.71 20.44
C PRO A 420 -53.45 -3.52 19.03
N ASP A 421 -52.15 -3.22 18.89
CA ASP A 421 -51.50 -3.09 17.60
C ASP A 421 -51.22 -4.47 16.96
N THR A 422 -51.81 -4.69 15.80
CA THR A 422 -51.67 -5.92 15.01
C THR A 422 -50.22 -6.16 14.57
N ALA A 423 -49.45 -5.10 14.31
CA ALA A 423 -48.04 -5.22 13.95
C ALA A 423 -47.20 -5.74 15.12
N VAL A 424 -47.51 -5.29 16.34
CA VAL A 424 -46.85 -5.74 17.58
C VAL A 424 -47.17 -7.21 17.85
N ARG A 425 -48.45 -7.62 17.76
CA ARG A 425 -48.84 -9.04 17.91
C ARG A 425 -48.12 -9.96 16.93
N LYS A 426 -48.06 -9.57 15.65
CA LYS A 426 -47.37 -10.36 14.61
C LYS A 426 -45.87 -10.48 14.87
N ALA A 427 -45.23 -9.38 15.29
CA ALA A 427 -43.82 -9.39 15.63
C ALA A 427 -43.52 -10.26 16.87
N ALA A 428 -44.35 -10.17 17.91
CA ALA A 428 -44.22 -10.96 19.14
C ALA A 428 -44.42 -12.46 18.87
N SER A 429 -45.43 -12.83 18.07
CA SER A 429 -45.66 -14.21 17.65
C SER A 429 -44.44 -14.79 16.91
N LYS A 430 -43.91 -14.06 15.93
CA LYS A 430 -42.70 -14.47 15.20
C LYS A 430 -41.48 -14.60 16.12
N ALA A 431 -41.30 -13.69 17.06
CA ALA A 431 -40.20 -13.74 18.03
C ALA A 431 -40.30 -14.98 18.93
N LEU A 432 -41.49 -15.31 19.43
CA LEU A 432 -41.73 -16.52 20.23
C LEU A 432 -41.46 -17.80 19.44
N GLU A 433 -41.89 -17.88 18.17
CA GLU A 433 -41.55 -19.01 17.30
C GLU A 433 -40.03 -19.18 17.12
N ASN A 434 -39.30 -18.07 16.98
CA ASN A 434 -37.84 -18.11 16.82
C ASN A 434 -37.15 -18.59 18.10
N VAL A 435 -37.62 -18.16 19.27
CA VAL A 435 -37.11 -18.61 20.57
C VAL A 435 -37.34 -20.12 20.74
N GLU A 436 -38.52 -20.61 20.37
CA GLU A 436 -38.87 -22.04 20.41
C GLU A 436 -37.99 -22.87 19.47
N LYS A 437 -37.80 -22.42 18.22
CA LYS A 437 -36.90 -23.06 17.23
C LYS A 437 -35.43 -23.07 17.69
N SER A 438 -35.03 -22.10 18.51
CA SER A 438 -33.66 -21.97 19.01
C SER A 438 -33.38 -22.80 20.28
N GLY A 439 -34.39 -23.50 20.83
CA GLY A 439 -34.25 -24.32 22.04
C GLY A 439 -34.02 -23.53 23.33
N ILE A 440 -34.20 -22.20 23.30
CA ILE A 440 -34.03 -21.31 24.45
C ILE A 440 -35.29 -21.41 25.31
N ALA A 441 -35.25 -22.30 26.30
CA ALA A 441 -36.24 -22.48 27.39
C ALA A 441 -37.63 -23.02 27.01
N LEU A 442 -37.73 -24.35 26.83
CA LEU A 442 -39.00 -25.06 26.56
C LEU A 442 -39.64 -25.75 27.79
N GLU A 443 -39.38 -25.33 29.03
CA GLU A 443 -39.96 -26.00 30.21
C GLU A 443 -41.09 -25.26 30.95
N LYS A 444 -41.40 -23.98 30.66
CA LYS A 444 -42.48 -23.27 31.40
C LYS A 444 -43.53 -22.49 30.59
N VAL A 445 -43.39 -22.38 29.26
CA VAL A 445 -44.39 -21.64 28.45
C VAL A 445 -45.72 -22.43 28.28
N LYS A 446 -45.68 -23.76 28.42
CA LYS A 446 -46.88 -24.62 28.33
C LYS A 446 -47.94 -24.37 29.41
N SER A 447 -47.66 -23.61 30.47
CA SER A 447 -48.65 -23.31 31.52
C SER A 447 -49.39 -21.98 31.34
N ILE A 448 -49.03 -21.15 30.36
CA ILE A 448 -49.62 -19.80 30.18
C ILE A 448 -50.45 -19.72 28.88
N GLY A 449 -50.20 -20.59 27.90
CA GLY A 449 -50.86 -20.57 26.58
C GLY A 449 -52.04 -21.54 26.39
N ASN A 450 -52.70 -22.01 27.45
CA ASN A 450 -53.94 -22.80 27.31
C ASN A 450 -55.17 -21.88 27.18
N SER A 451 -55.12 -20.97 26.20
CA SER A 451 -56.30 -20.42 25.55
C SER A 451 -55.88 -19.86 24.20
N SER A 452 -56.33 -20.49 23.12
CA SER A 452 -56.27 -20.00 21.72
C SER A 452 -54.97 -20.28 20.92
N PHE A 453 -54.58 -21.55 20.80
CA PHE A 453 -53.89 -22.03 19.59
C PHE A 453 -54.83 -23.02 18.87
N GLU A 454 -55.84 -22.51 18.18
CA GLU A 454 -56.47 -23.24 17.08
C GLU A 454 -55.88 -22.69 15.78
N VAL A 455 -55.01 -23.49 15.18
CA VAL A 455 -54.57 -23.34 13.80
C VAL A 455 -55.68 -23.94 12.94
N SER A 456 -56.43 -23.11 12.22
CA SER A 456 -57.25 -23.57 11.10
C SER A 456 -56.35 -23.84 9.90
N GLU A 457 -56.50 -25.04 9.32
CA GLU A 457 -55.82 -25.54 8.12
C GLU A 457 -55.95 -24.64 6.88
#